data_AF-A0A4U9WKV9-F1
#
_entry.id   AF-A0A4U9WKV9-F1
#
_cell.length_a   1.000
_cell.length_b   1.000
_cell.length_c   1.000
_cell.angle_alpha   90.00
_cell.angle_beta   90.00
_cell.angle_gamma   90.00
#
_symmetry.space_group_name_H-M   'P 1'
#
loop_
_entity.id
_entity.type
_entity.pdbx_description
1 polymer ?
#
loop_
_entity_poly.entity_id
_entity_poly.type
_entity_poly.pdbx_seq_one_letter_code
_entity_poly.pdbx_strand_id
1 'polypeptide(L)' 'MKVTKDLVVSLAYQVRTEDGVLVDESPVSAPLDYLHGHGSLIAGLEKALEGHEAGDRFDVHVAANEAYGN' A
#
# COMPACT_ATOMS: atom_id res chain seq x y z
N MET A 1 14.41 4.09 8.68
CA MET A 1 13.29 4.68 9.45
C MET A 1 12.07 3.90 9.07
N LYS A 2 11.40 3.31 10.06
CA LYS A 2 10.27 2.41 9.82
C LYS A 2 8.98 3.21 9.64
N VAL A 3 8.09 2.69 8.81
CA VAL A 3 6.72 3.19 8.68
C VAL A 3 5.99 2.94 10.01
N THR A 4 5.44 4.00 10.58
CA THR A 4 4.66 3.98 11.83
C THR A 4 3.45 4.90 11.71
N LYS A 5 2.52 4.82 12.67
CA LYS A 5 1.37 5.74 12.78
C LYS A 5 1.83 7.21 12.74
N ASP A 6 1.04 8.06 12.09
CA ASP A 6 1.21 9.51 11.98
C ASP A 6 2.44 9.94 11.15
N LEU A 7 2.88 9.09 10.22
CA LEU A 7 3.95 9.40 9.26
C LEU A 7 3.42 9.52 7.84
N VAL A 8 3.95 10.50 7.11
CA VAL A 8 3.73 10.63 5.67
C VAL A 8 4.70 9.71 4.95
N VAL A 9 4.18 8.83 4.10
CA VAL A 9 4.96 7.85 3.36
C VAL A 9 4.64 7.98 1.88
N SER A 10 5.68 8.08 1.07
CA SER A 10 5.62 8.03 -0.38
C SER A 10 5.84 6.60 -0.84
N LEU A 11 4.84 5.99 -1.47
CA LEU A 11 4.90 4.59 -1.86
C LEU A 11 4.55 4.40 -3.35
N ALA A 12 5.27 3.53 -4.02
CA ALA A 12 4.94 3.09 -5.37
C ALA A 12 4.38 1.67 -5.28
N TYR A 13 3.19 1.43 -5.79
CA TYR A 13 2.51 0.13 -5.72
C TYR A 13 1.74 -0.17 -6.99
N GLN A 14 1.38 -1.44 -7.13
CA GLN A 14 0.55 -1.92 -8.21
C GLN A 14 -0.46 -2.91 -7.61
N VAL A 15 -1.75 -2.57 -7.66
CA VAL A 15 -2.83 -3.46 -7.26
C VAL A 15 -3.42 -4.11 -8.49
N ARG A 16 -3.40 -5.44 -8.49
CA ARG A 16 -4.06 -6.25 -9.51
C ARG A 16 -5.07 -7.18 -8.86
N THR A 17 -6.17 -7.45 -9.54
CA THR A 17 -7.10 -8.51 -9.17
C THR A 17 -6.53 -9.88 -9.53
N GLU A 18 -7.13 -10.94 -9.00
CA GLU A 18 -6.78 -12.33 -9.38
C GLU A 18 -6.97 -12.61 -10.88
N ASP A 19 -7.93 -11.93 -11.52
CA ASP A 19 -8.14 -11.97 -12.98
C ASP A 19 -7.05 -11.24 -13.77
N GLY A 20 -6.06 -10.65 -13.10
CA GLY A 20 -4.97 -9.89 -13.71
C GLY A 20 -5.34 -8.47 -14.14
N VAL A 21 -6.52 -7.98 -13.72
CA VAL A 21 -6.97 -6.61 -14.02
C VAL A 21 -6.23 -5.64 -13.11
N LEU A 22 -5.58 -4.63 -13.71
CA LEU A 22 -4.97 -3.54 -12.98
C LEU A 22 -6.07 -2.67 -12.36
N VAL A 23 -6.17 -2.66 -11.05
CA VAL A 23 -7.12 -1.83 -10.31
C VAL A 23 -6.53 -0.45 -10.09
N ASP A 24 -5.28 -0.43 -9.66
CA ASP A 24 -4.59 0.80 -9.31
C ASP A 24 -3.07 0.62 -9.50
N GLU A 25 -2.40 1.70 -9.85
CA GLU A 25 -0.96 1.72 -10.05
C GLU A 25 -0.41 3.11 -9.75
N SER A 26 0.62 3.14 -8.91
CA SER A 26 1.44 4.31 -8.65
C SER A 26 2.90 3.97 -8.97
N PRO A 27 3.46 4.48 -10.08
CA PRO A 27 4.82 4.18 -10.48
C PRO A 27 5.84 4.92 -9.58
N VAL A 28 7.08 4.45 -9.54
CA VAL A 28 8.19 5.11 -8.82
C VAL A 28 8.47 6.54 -9.30
N SER A 29 8.07 6.92 -10.52
CA SER A 29 8.18 8.29 -11.01
C SER A 29 7.13 9.25 -10.43
N ALA A 30 6.02 8.71 -9.91
CA ALA A 30 4.94 9.46 -9.27
C ALA A 30 4.42 8.63 -8.07
N PRO A 31 5.20 8.54 -6.98
CA PRO A 31 4.78 7.79 -5.81
C PRO A 31 3.53 8.42 -5.18
N LEU A 32 2.68 7.58 -4.59
CA LEU A 32 1.53 8.06 -3.84
C LEU A 32 1.98 8.47 -2.43
N ASP A 33 1.74 9.73 -2.10
CA ASP A 33 1.91 10.24 -0.75
C ASP A 33 0.65 10.01 0.06
N TYR A 34 0.77 9.29 1.17
CA TYR A 34 -0.34 9.05 2.09
C TYR A 34 0.11 9.19 3.54
N LEU A 35 -0.88 9.38 4.44
CA LEU A 35 -0.67 9.42 5.88
C LEU A 35 -0.96 8.04 6.48
N HIS A 36 0.07 7.40 7.02
CA HIS A 36 -0.06 6.10 7.67
C HIS A 36 -0.72 6.22 9.05
N GLY A 37 -1.63 5.30 9.38
CA GLY A 37 -2.34 5.28 10.65
C GLY A 37 -3.67 6.05 10.67
N HIS A 38 -4.13 6.52 9.50
CA HIS A 38 -5.31 7.38 9.35
C HIS A 38 -6.40 6.79 8.45
N GLY A 39 -6.20 5.57 7.92
CA GLY A 39 -7.19 4.91 7.05
C GLY A 39 -7.34 5.57 5.68
N SER A 40 -6.30 6.27 5.22
CA SER A 40 -6.27 6.84 3.85
C SER A 40 -6.05 5.77 2.77
N LEU A 41 -5.53 4.60 3.16
CA LEU A 41 -5.33 3.44 2.30
C LEU A 41 -6.15 2.25 2.80
N ILE A 42 -6.21 1.21 1.97
CA ILE A 42 -6.79 -0.07 2.35
C ILE A 42 -6.04 -0.67 3.55
N ALA A 43 -6.79 -1.22 4.51
CA ALA A 43 -6.24 -1.69 5.78
C ALA A 43 -5.16 -2.77 5.58
N GLY A 44 -5.31 -3.63 4.56
CA GLY A 44 -4.32 -4.66 4.26
C GLY A 44 -3.00 -4.11 3.77
N LEU A 45 -3.01 -3.07 2.91
CA LEU A 45 -1.78 -2.43 2.43
C LEU A 45 -1.11 -1.63 3.56
N GLU A 46 -1.89 -0.94 4.39
CA GLU A 46 -1.39 -0.19 5.53
C GLU A 46 -0.67 -1.12 6.52
N LYS A 47 -1.32 -2.22 6.93
CA LYS A 47 -0.68 -3.25 7.78
C LYS A 47 0.56 -3.86 7.14
N ALA A 48 0.53 -4.08 5.83
CA ALA A 48 1.66 -4.63 5.10
C ALA A 48 2.86 -3.67 5.06
N LEU A 49 2.61 -2.35 5.10
CA LEU A 49 3.67 -1.34 5.13
C LEU A 49 4.20 -1.09 6.54
N GLU A 50 3.42 -1.39 7.58
CA GLU A 50 3.81 -1.16 8.97
C GLU A 50 5.12 -1.91 9.31
N GLY A 51 6.11 -1.18 9.82
CA GLY A 51 7.41 -1.75 10.18
C GLY A 51 8.41 -1.92 9.03
N HIS A 52 8.00 -1.74 7.77
CA HIS A 52 8.92 -1.68 6.63
C HIS A 52 9.66 -0.34 6.55
N GLU A 53 10.73 -0.29 5.76
CA GLU A 53 11.55 0.90 5.58
C GLU A 53 11.54 1.39 4.12
N ALA A 54 11.85 2.67 3.92
CA ALA A 54 11.94 3.26 2.59
C ALA A 54 13.00 2.56 1.73
N GLY A 55 12.62 2.21 0.50
CA GLY A 55 13.46 1.46 -0.44
C GLY A 55 13.28 -0.06 -0.38
N ASP A 56 12.52 -0.56 0.59
CA ASP A 56 12.16 -1.97 0.65
C ASP A 56 11.14 -2.31 -0.45
N ARG A 57 11.24 -3.53 -1.00
CA ARG A 57 10.33 -4.03 -2.03
C ARG A 57 9.83 -5.40 -1.61
N PHE A 58 8.52 -5.50 -1.47
CA PHE A 58 7.85 -6.73 -1.12
C PHE A 58 6.54 -6.85 -1.87
N ASP A 59 6.14 -8.09 -2.12
CA ASP A 59 4.84 -8.42 -2.65
C ASP A 59 3.96 -8.85 -1.48
N VAL A 60 2.78 -8.23 -1.36
CA VAL A 60 1.79 -8.61 -0.36
C VAL A 60 0.50 -9.01 -1.04
N HIS A 61 -0.08 -10.11 -0.55
CA HIS A 61 -1.41 -10.52 -0.97
C HIS A 61 -2.42 -10.00 0.04
N VAL A 62 -3.25 -9.05 -0.39
CA VAL A 62 -4.34 -8.50 0.44
C VAL A 62 -5.63 -9.18 0.03
N ALA A 63 -6.31 -9.80 0.99
CA ALA A 63 -7.62 -10.38 0.75
C ALA A 63 -8.63 -9.28 0.38
N ALA A 64 -9.61 -9.62 -0.47
CA ALA A 64 -10.58 -8.66 -0.99
C ALA A 64 -11.24 -7.81 0.11
N ASN A 65 -11.60 -8.46 1.22
CA ASN A 65 -12.23 -7.86 2.42
C ASN A 65 -11.38 -6.77 3.12
N GLU A 66 -10.07 -6.81 2.97
CA GLU A 66 -9.12 -5.83 3.51
C GLU A 66 -8.62 -4.84 2.45
N ALA A 67 -9.07 -5.00 1.19
CA ALA A 67 -8.79 -4.16 0.04
C ALA A 67 -10.05 -3.42 -0.42
N TYR A 68 -10.59 -3.81 -1.57
CA TYR A 68 -11.69 -3.12 -2.27
C TYR A 68 -12.93 -3.99 -2.48
N GLY A 69 -12.93 -5.26 -2.04
CA GLY A 69 -14.05 -6.19 -2.26
C GLY A 69 -14.73 -6.54 -0.94
N ASN A 70 -16.05 -6.44 -0.89
CA ASN A 70 -16.86 -7.09 0.15
C ASN A 70 -17.37 -8.43 -0.34
#